data_AF-A0A943G476-F1
#
_entry.id   AF-A0A943G476-F1
#
_cell.length_a   1.000
_cell.length_b   1.000
_cell.length_c   1.000
_cell.angle_alpha   90.00
_cell.angle_beta   90.00
_cell.angle_gamma   90.00
#
_symmetry.space_group_name_H-M   'P 1'
#
loop_
_entity.id
_entity.type
_entity.pdbx_description
1 polymer ?
#
loop_
_entity_poly.entity_id
_entity_poly.type
_entity_poly.pdbx_seq_one_letter_code
_entity_poly.pdbx_strand_id
1 'polypeptide(L)'
;MYINFRQLAASDMTPNDLANLLAIRQKDTVMIEAMLEKDAGRYIELGLVEKLKSGVMRLTNKGTSFVNYIETPEMTDEVLETLKIMIGMYESYSKDIGVSRKEAESRLCWFMGNTSFKKEVILQVTESYIAESGDYTMSLCNFIWKPPSQAFSVHMNLKNSKLFDLIAEKFKIATEPYLEPKKNKEMDWLFAVSKLPTPPAKGNPDYLFTGSSETDKERLKNIKTYLFNKIRKQWKK
;
A
#
# COMPACT_ATOMS: atom_id res chain seq x y z
N MET A 1 2.27 -0.21 -17.47
CA MET A 1 2.57 0.73 -16.38
C MET A 1 1.37 0.75 -15.46
N TYR A 2 1.53 0.37 -14.19
CA TYR A 2 0.48 0.57 -13.19
C TYR A 2 0.52 2.04 -12.73
N ILE A 3 -0.62 2.61 -12.33
CA ILE A 3 -0.69 3.95 -11.76
C ILE A 3 -1.51 3.88 -10.46
N ASN A 4 -0.88 4.23 -9.35
CA ASN A 4 -1.53 4.37 -8.05
C ASN A 4 -2.32 5.69 -7.99
N PHE A 5 -3.48 5.74 -8.65
CA PHE A 5 -4.31 6.94 -8.72
C PHE A 5 -4.72 7.49 -7.35
N ARG A 6 -4.94 6.61 -6.37
CA ARG A 6 -5.27 7.02 -5.00
C ARG A 6 -4.14 7.84 -4.39
N GLN A 7 -2.92 7.38 -4.59
CA GLN A 7 -1.75 8.05 -4.06
C GLN A 7 -1.37 9.29 -4.85
N LEU A 8 -1.55 9.27 -6.17
CA LEU A 8 -1.39 10.45 -7.02
C LEU A 8 -2.29 11.59 -6.53
N ALA A 9 -3.57 11.27 -6.26
CA ALA A 9 -4.53 12.22 -5.71
C ALA A 9 -4.16 12.67 -4.28
N ALA A 10 -3.66 11.77 -3.43
CA ALA A 10 -3.21 12.10 -2.08
C ALA A 10 -2.00 13.06 -2.07
N SER A 11 -1.18 13.02 -3.11
CA SER A 11 -0.05 13.94 -3.33
C SER A 11 -0.46 15.25 -4.04
N ASP A 12 -1.76 15.54 -4.13
CA ASP A 12 -2.31 16.71 -4.83
C ASP A 12 -1.87 16.82 -6.30
N MET A 13 -1.68 15.66 -6.95
CA MET A 13 -1.28 15.57 -8.34
C MET A 13 -2.38 14.98 -9.22
N THR A 14 -2.35 15.42 -10.47
CA THR A 14 -3.26 15.00 -11.53
C THR A 14 -2.56 14.03 -12.48
N PRO A 15 -3.32 13.30 -13.32
CA PRO A 15 -2.73 12.48 -14.38
C PRO A 15 -1.83 13.27 -15.34
N ASN A 16 -2.12 14.57 -15.57
CA ASN A 16 -1.26 15.44 -16.37
C ASN A 16 0.09 15.70 -15.69
N ASP A 17 0.09 15.89 -14.36
CA ASP A 17 1.34 16.05 -13.61
C ASP A 17 2.22 14.80 -13.75
N LEU A 18 1.62 13.61 -13.65
CA LEU A 18 2.33 12.36 -13.88
C LEU A 18 2.88 12.25 -15.31
N ALA A 19 2.09 12.60 -16.33
CA ALA A 19 2.55 12.59 -17.72
C ALA A 19 3.75 13.53 -17.95
N ASN A 20 3.72 14.73 -17.35
CA ASN A 20 4.81 15.69 -17.40
C ASN A 20 6.09 15.16 -16.73
N LEU A 21 5.97 14.58 -15.53
CA LEU A 21 7.12 13.98 -14.82
C LEU A 21 7.71 12.78 -15.58
N LEU A 22 6.85 11.99 -16.25
CA LEU A 22 7.28 10.88 -17.11
C LEU A 22 8.01 11.38 -18.36
N ALA A 23 7.52 12.44 -19.00
CA ALA A 23 8.20 13.07 -20.13
C ALA A 23 9.61 13.55 -19.75
N ILE A 24 9.74 14.20 -18.58
CA ILE A 24 11.05 14.61 -18.03
C ILE A 24 11.95 13.38 -17.78
N ARG A 25 11.41 12.30 -17.20
CA ARG A 25 12.17 11.05 -16.96
C ARG A 25 12.67 10.42 -18.25
N GLN A 26 11.83 10.40 -19.28
CA GLN A 26 12.12 9.82 -20.59
C GLN A 26 12.95 10.74 -21.49
N LYS A 27 13.13 12.01 -21.08
CA LYS A 27 13.78 13.06 -21.88
C LYS A 27 13.04 13.33 -23.20
N ASP A 28 11.72 13.23 -23.18
CA ASP A 28 10.87 13.53 -24.35
C ASP A 28 10.79 15.04 -24.56
N THR A 29 11.54 15.55 -25.53
CA THR A 29 11.66 16.99 -25.79
C THR A 29 10.35 17.63 -26.24
N VAL A 30 9.52 16.91 -26.99
CA VAL A 30 8.25 17.45 -27.52
C VAL A 30 7.28 17.72 -26.37
N MET A 31 7.13 16.75 -25.47
CA MET A 31 6.26 16.90 -24.31
C MET A 31 6.83 17.90 -23.29
N ILE A 32 8.16 17.95 -23.14
CA ILE A 32 8.83 18.91 -22.26
C ILE A 32 8.65 20.35 -22.75
N GLU A 33 8.76 20.61 -24.06
CA GLU A 33 8.57 21.95 -24.66
C GLU A 33 7.10 22.40 -24.63
N ALA A 34 6.16 21.46 -24.73
CA ALA A 34 4.73 21.76 -24.62
C ALA A 34 4.25 21.97 -23.17
N MET A 35 5.11 21.72 -22.18
CA MET A 35 4.77 21.85 -20.76
C MET A 35 4.55 23.32 -20.38
N LEU A 36 3.48 23.60 -19.65
CA LEU A 36 3.22 24.95 -19.15
C LEU A 36 4.29 25.35 -18.13
N GLU A 37 4.84 26.56 -18.24
CA GLU A 37 5.88 27.05 -17.32
C GLU A 37 5.45 27.01 -15.85
N LYS A 38 4.16 27.24 -15.57
CA LYS A 38 3.59 27.14 -14.22
C LYS A 38 3.73 25.74 -13.62
N ASP A 39 3.59 24.70 -14.45
CA ASP A 39 3.65 23.31 -14.02
C ASP A 39 5.12 22.94 -13.75
N ALA A 40 6.02 23.34 -14.65
CA ALA A 40 7.47 23.19 -14.45
C ALA A 40 7.96 23.90 -13.17
N GLY A 41 7.49 25.13 -12.93
CA GLY A 41 7.79 25.89 -11.70
C GLY A 41 7.32 25.16 -10.45
N ARG A 42 6.07 24.66 -10.45
CA ARG A 42 5.51 23.87 -9.34
C ARG A 42 6.34 22.62 -9.04
N TYR A 43 6.79 21.86 -10.06
CA TYR A 43 7.61 20.67 -9.82
C TYR A 43 8.99 20.97 -9.23
N ILE A 44 9.57 22.12 -9.58
CA ILE A 44 10.83 22.61 -9.01
C ILE A 44 10.63 23.01 -7.55
N GLU A 45 9.56 23.75 -7.23
CA GLU A 45 9.21 24.13 -5.86
C GLU A 45 8.96 22.90 -4.96
N LEU A 46 8.30 21.87 -5.50
CA LEU A 46 8.12 20.58 -4.82
C LEU A 46 9.42 19.78 -4.69
N GLY A 47 10.52 20.21 -5.32
CA GLY A 47 11.82 19.55 -5.32
C GLY A 47 11.85 18.24 -6.10
N LEU A 48 10.90 18.03 -7.02
CA LEU A 48 10.78 16.82 -7.85
C LEU A 48 11.59 16.92 -9.13
N VAL A 49 11.72 18.13 -9.66
CA VAL A 49 12.48 18.45 -10.87
C VAL A 49 13.56 19.46 -10.53
N GLU A 50 14.70 19.36 -11.20
CA GLU A 50 15.71 20.40 -11.22
C GLU A 50 16.05 20.79 -12.67
N LYS A 51 16.37 22.07 -12.87
CA LYS A 51 16.84 22.61 -14.14
C LYS A 51 18.34 22.85 -14.05
N LEU A 52 19.10 22.17 -14.90
CA LEU A 52 20.55 22.34 -14.98
C LEU A 52 20.90 23.68 -15.62
N LYS A 53 22.16 24.13 -15.43
CA LYS A 53 22.68 25.34 -16.08
C LYS A 53 22.58 25.30 -17.61
N SER A 54 22.57 24.10 -18.21
CA SER A 54 22.36 23.88 -19.64
C SER A 54 20.90 24.06 -20.09
N GLY A 55 19.97 24.34 -19.18
CA GLY A 55 18.54 24.43 -19.46
C GLY A 55 17.80 23.09 -19.43
N VAL A 56 18.53 21.96 -19.38
CA VAL A 56 17.95 20.61 -19.32
C VAL A 56 17.23 20.39 -17.99
N MET A 57 15.99 19.95 -18.06
CA MET A 57 15.22 19.50 -16.89
C MET A 57 15.46 18.01 -16.64
N ARG A 58 15.60 17.63 -15.38
CA ARG A 58 15.65 16.23 -14.94
C ARG A 58 14.93 16.04 -13.63
N LEU A 59 14.50 14.80 -13.36
CA LEU A 59 14.00 14.45 -12.03
C LEU A 59 15.15 14.49 -11.02
N THR A 60 14.86 14.99 -9.81
CA THR A 60 15.73 14.81 -8.65
C THR A 60 15.62 13.37 -8.14
N ASN A 61 16.42 13.00 -7.13
CA ASN A 61 16.21 11.72 -6.42
C ASN A 61 14.80 11.63 -5.82
N LYS A 62 14.28 12.74 -5.28
CA LYS A 62 12.92 12.83 -4.75
C LYS A 62 11.88 12.60 -5.84
N GLY A 63 12.04 13.26 -7.01
CA GLY A 63 11.14 13.09 -8.15
C GLY A 63 11.18 11.67 -8.71
N THR A 64 12.36 11.07 -8.80
CA THR A 64 12.53 9.69 -9.26
C THR A 64 11.83 8.70 -8.32
N SER A 65 12.03 8.85 -7.00
CA SER A 65 11.34 8.04 -6.01
C SER A 65 9.82 8.23 -6.07
N PHE A 66 9.35 9.47 -6.23
CA PHE A 66 7.92 9.75 -6.39
C PHE A 66 7.30 9.05 -7.61
N VAL A 67 7.95 9.14 -8.78
CA VAL A 67 7.42 8.46 -9.98
C VAL A 67 7.42 6.94 -9.80
N ASN A 68 8.49 6.37 -9.26
CA ASN A 68 8.54 4.93 -8.96
C ASN A 68 7.44 4.50 -8.00
N TYR A 69 7.15 5.33 -7.00
CA TYR A 69 6.11 5.11 -6.00
C TYR A 69 4.70 5.13 -6.61
N ILE A 70 4.41 6.10 -7.48
CA ILE A 70 3.15 6.14 -8.23
C ILE A 70 3.02 4.95 -9.18
N GLU A 71 4.11 4.46 -9.73
CA GLU A 71 4.13 3.27 -10.60
C GLU A 71 4.01 1.94 -9.84
N THR A 72 4.13 1.96 -8.51
CA THR A 72 4.10 0.76 -7.68
C THR A 72 2.69 0.52 -7.11
N PRO A 73 2.07 -0.64 -7.37
CA PRO A 73 0.81 -1.02 -6.76
C PRO A 73 0.84 -0.95 -5.23
N GLU A 74 -0.23 -0.42 -4.65
CA GLU A 74 -0.51 -0.39 -3.20
C GLU A 74 0.53 0.32 -2.31
N MET A 75 1.53 0.99 -2.89
CA MET A 75 2.53 1.74 -2.13
C MET A 75 1.91 3.01 -1.52
N THR A 76 2.10 3.21 -0.22
CA THR A 76 1.54 4.34 0.55
C THR A 76 2.61 4.97 1.46
N ASP A 77 2.39 6.21 1.93
CA ASP A 77 3.31 6.90 2.84
C ASP A 77 3.44 6.13 4.16
N GLU A 78 2.38 5.44 4.58
CA GLU A 78 2.37 4.54 5.74
C GLU A 78 3.35 3.37 5.55
N VAL A 79 3.43 2.78 4.36
CA VAL A 79 4.40 1.69 4.05
C VAL A 79 5.84 2.22 4.14
N LEU A 80 6.10 3.39 3.54
CA LEU A 80 7.44 4.01 3.54
C LEU A 80 7.89 4.39 4.95
N GLU A 81 6.99 4.98 5.74
CA GLU A 81 7.27 5.35 7.12
C GLU A 81 7.51 4.11 7.99
N THR A 82 6.67 3.08 7.84
CA THR A 82 6.84 1.79 8.54
C THR A 82 8.18 1.18 8.21
N LEU A 83 8.56 1.12 6.92
CA LEU A 83 9.85 0.59 6.49
C LEU A 83 11.02 1.37 7.09
N LYS A 84 10.96 2.71 7.05
CA LYS A 84 12.00 3.57 7.59
C LYS A 84 12.27 3.27 9.07
N ILE A 85 11.20 3.07 9.85
CA ILE A 85 11.33 2.74 11.28
C ILE A 85 11.88 1.32 11.45
N MET A 86 11.40 0.32 10.70
CA MET A 86 11.92 -1.05 10.76
C MET A 86 13.42 -1.11 10.41
N ILE A 87 13.86 -0.38 9.38
CA ILE A 87 15.28 -0.26 9.03
C ILE A 87 16.06 0.36 10.19
N GLY A 88 15.57 1.44 10.78
CA GLY A 88 16.21 2.08 11.94
C GLY A 88 16.36 1.15 13.14
N MET A 89 15.34 0.32 13.41
CA MET A 89 15.41 -0.73 14.43
C MET A 89 16.52 -1.73 14.12
N TYR A 90 16.52 -2.32 12.91
CA TYR A 90 17.54 -3.28 12.50
C TYR A 90 18.96 -2.71 12.58
N GLU A 91 19.17 -1.49 12.07
CA GLU A 91 20.46 -0.80 12.11
C GLU A 91 20.91 -0.53 13.56
N SER A 92 20.00 -0.12 14.45
CA SER A 92 20.32 0.13 15.87
C SER A 92 20.76 -1.13 16.63
N TYR A 93 20.27 -2.30 16.24
CA TYR A 93 20.68 -3.60 16.80
C TYR A 93 21.82 -4.27 16.01
N SER A 94 22.46 -3.54 15.08
CA SER A 94 23.51 -4.07 14.18
C SER A 94 23.06 -5.30 13.39
N LYS A 95 21.80 -5.33 12.93
CA LYS A 95 21.22 -6.45 12.16
C LYS A 95 21.12 -6.10 10.68
N ASP A 96 21.18 -7.13 9.84
CA ASP A 96 21.20 -6.99 8.39
C ASP A 96 19.81 -6.69 7.81
N ILE A 97 19.75 -5.80 6.81
CA ILE A 97 18.54 -5.51 6.04
C ILE A 97 18.29 -6.60 4.99
N GLY A 98 19.34 -7.25 4.48
CA GLY A 98 19.28 -8.25 3.43
C GLY A 98 19.62 -7.67 2.05
N VAL A 99 18.91 -8.11 1.01
CA VAL A 99 19.27 -7.84 -0.40
C VAL A 99 19.40 -6.34 -0.70
N SER A 100 18.38 -5.55 -0.36
CA SER A 100 18.43 -4.09 -0.48
C SER A 100 17.25 -3.45 0.25
N ARG A 101 17.34 -2.14 0.52
CA ARG A 101 16.21 -1.36 1.05
C ARG A 101 15.00 -1.38 0.09
N LYS A 102 15.24 -1.38 -1.22
CA LYS A 102 14.18 -1.45 -2.24
C LYS A 102 13.47 -2.80 -2.25
N GLU A 103 14.21 -3.88 -2.01
CA GLU A 103 13.61 -5.22 -1.86
C GLU A 103 12.77 -5.29 -0.59
N ALA A 104 13.26 -4.75 0.53
CA ALA A 104 12.48 -4.67 1.77
C ALA A 104 11.20 -3.84 1.58
N GLU A 105 11.27 -2.74 0.83
CA GLU A 105 10.11 -1.91 0.46
C GLU A 105 9.07 -2.69 -0.34
N SER A 106 9.50 -3.38 -1.40
CA SER A 106 8.62 -4.21 -2.23
C SER A 106 7.92 -5.30 -1.39
N ARG A 107 8.69 -5.99 -0.53
CA ARG A 107 8.15 -7.04 0.35
C ARG A 107 7.18 -6.49 1.38
N LEU A 108 7.48 -5.33 1.99
CA LEU A 108 6.61 -4.72 2.99
C LEU A 108 5.32 -4.20 2.36
N CYS A 109 5.41 -3.58 1.19
CA CYS A 109 4.26 -3.13 0.43
C CYS A 109 3.31 -4.30 0.13
N TRP A 110 3.85 -5.40 -0.41
CA TRP A 110 3.10 -6.64 -0.62
C TRP A 110 2.48 -7.16 0.68
N PHE A 111 3.25 -7.19 1.77
CA PHE A 111 2.82 -7.73 3.05
C PHE A 111 1.64 -6.93 3.63
N MET A 112 1.76 -5.61 3.69
CA MET A 112 0.70 -4.73 4.19
C MET A 112 -0.53 -4.75 3.29
N GLY A 113 -0.34 -4.82 1.97
CA GLY A 113 -1.42 -4.97 0.99
C GLY A 113 -2.24 -6.26 1.18
N ASN A 114 -1.58 -7.36 1.55
CA ASN A 114 -2.21 -8.68 1.70
C ASN A 114 -2.78 -8.96 3.10
N THR A 115 -2.25 -8.33 4.14
CA THR A 115 -2.66 -8.57 5.54
C THR A 115 -3.57 -7.49 6.10
N SER A 116 -3.45 -6.25 5.61
CA SER A 116 -4.08 -5.05 6.19
C SER A 116 -3.70 -4.80 7.67
N PHE A 117 -2.59 -5.36 8.14
CA PHE A 117 -2.09 -5.06 9.48
C PHE A 117 -1.61 -3.61 9.56
N LYS A 118 -1.95 -2.96 10.68
CA LYS A 118 -1.58 -1.58 10.93
C LYS A 118 -0.09 -1.46 11.27
N LYS A 119 0.48 -0.31 10.94
CA LYS A 119 1.87 0.06 11.25
C LYS A 119 2.26 -0.28 12.68
N GLU A 120 1.41 0.06 13.66
CA GLU A 120 1.73 -0.13 15.09
C GLU A 120 1.94 -1.61 15.44
N VAL A 121 1.13 -2.49 14.88
CA VAL A 121 1.22 -3.94 15.08
C VAL A 121 2.52 -4.48 14.48
N ILE A 122 2.85 -4.05 13.26
CA ILE A 122 4.06 -4.47 12.55
C ILE A 122 5.30 -4.04 13.32
N LEU A 123 5.36 -2.77 13.74
CA LEU A 123 6.50 -2.24 14.48
C LEU A 123 6.68 -2.92 15.84
N GLN A 124 5.58 -3.12 16.57
CA GLN A 124 5.62 -3.79 17.88
C GLN A 124 6.14 -5.23 17.77
N VAL A 125 5.71 -6.00 16.77
CA VAL A 125 6.20 -7.37 16.57
C VAL A 125 7.65 -7.39 16.10
N THR A 126 8.03 -6.43 15.25
CA THR A 126 9.41 -6.29 14.78
C THR A 126 10.38 -6.04 15.93
N GLU A 127 10.03 -5.11 16.82
CA GLU A 127 10.85 -4.79 17.99
C GLU A 127 10.98 -5.98 18.94
N SER A 128 9.87 -6.66 19.28
CA SER A 128 9.91 -7.88 20.10
C SER A 128 10.79 -8.96 19.46
N TYR A 129 10.65 -9.17 18.14
CA TYR A 129 11.42 -10.18 17.42
C TYR A 129 12.93 -9.94 17.48
N ILE A 130 13.38 -8.70 17.22
CA ILE A 130 14.80 -8.35 17.24
C ILE A 130 15.38 -8.49 18.65
N ALA A 131 14.62 -8.07 19.68
CA ALA A 131 15.04 -8.17 21.07
C ALA A 131 15.15 -9.62 21.56
N GLU A 132 14.23 -10.48 21.15
CA GLU A 132 14.16 -11.88 21.61
C GLU A 132 15.07 -12.82 20.81
N SER A 133 15.29 -12.55 19.51
CA SER A 133 16.01 -13.47 18.63
C SER A 133 17.54 -13.32 18.67
N GLY A 134 18.04 -12.20 19.17
CA GLY A 134 19.48 -11.95 19.31
C GLY A 134 20.24 -12.20 18.01
N ASP A 135 21.21 -13.11 18.04
CA ASP A 135 22.08 -13.43 16.89
C ASP A 135 21.38 -14.26 15.79
N TYR A 136 20.24 -14.90 16.10
CA TYR A 136 19.45 -15.65 15.12
C TYR A 136 18.42 -14.79 14.37
N THR A 137 18.50 -13.47 14.54
CA THR A 137 17.63 -12.51 13.84
C THR A 137 17.83 -12.62 12.33
N MET A 138 16.76 -12.93 11.61
CA MET A 138 16.72 -12.95 10.15
C MET A 138 16.87 -11.53 9.61
N SER A 139 17.51 -11.39 8.45
CA SER A 139 17.56 -10.10 7.78
C SER A 139 16.16 -9.54 7.50
N LEU A 140 15.99 -8.22 7.52
CA LEU A 140 14.68 -7.57 7.39
C LEU A 140 13.89 -8.08 6.17
N CYS A 141 14.54 -8.20 5.02
CA CYS A 141 13.93 -8.76 3.82
C CYS A 141 13.33 -10.15 4.07
N ASN A 142 14.07 -11.04 4.72
CA ASN A 142 13.65 -12.42 4.98
C ASN A 142 12.65 -12.52 6.14
N PHE A 143 12.73 -11.60 7.10
CA PHE A 143 11.75 -11.47 8.17
C PHE A 143 10.36 -11.12 7.63
N ILE A 144 10.29 -10.15 6.71
CA ILE A 144 9.04 -9.79 6.03
C ILE A 144 8.56 -10.94 5.15
N TRP A 145 9.44 -11.49 4.30
CA TRP A 145 9.11 -12.65 3.48
C TRP A 145 10.37 -13.35 2.99
N LYS A 146 10.49 -14.65 3.22
CA LYS A 146 11.63 -15.46 2.77
C LYS A 146 11.25 -16.22 1.49
N PRO A 147 11.96 -16.04 0.36
CA PRO A 147 11.73 -16.88 -0.81
C PRO A 147 12.08 -18.35 -0.50
N PRO A 148 11.23 -19.31 -0.90
CA PRO A 148 11.49 -20.74 -0.74
C PRO A 148 12.63 -21.23 -1.65
N SER A 149 12.91 -20.53 -2.75
CA SER A 149 14.06 -20.75 -3.62
C SER A 149 14.50 -19.44 -4.26
N GLN A 150 15.81 -19.28 -4.47
CA GLN A 150 16.42 -18.11 -5.13
C GLN A 150 16.43 -18.23 -6.67
N ALA A 151 16.09 -19.40 -7.23
CA ALA A 151 16.33 -19.73 -8.64
C ALA A 151 15.12 -19.52 -9.58
N PHE A 152 13.93 -19.25 -9.05
CA PHE A 152 12.70 -19.14 -9.87
C PHE A 152 11.90 -17.89 -9.53
N SER A 153 11.05 -17.45 -10.46
CA SER A 153 10.03 -16.43 -10.16
C SER A 153 9.06 -17.01 -9.14
N VAL A 154 9.18 -16.55 -7.89
CA VAL A 154 8.36 -17.04 -6.79
C VAL A 154 7.22 -16.06 -6.54
N HIS A 155 5.99 -16.58 -6.60
CA HIS A 155 4.83 -15.86 -6.07
C HIS A 155 4.93 -15.76 -4.54
N MET A 156 4.90 -14.52 -4.02
CA MET A 156 4.94 -14.28 -2.59
C MET A 156 3.71 -14.89 -1.89
N ASN A 157 3.93 -15.46 -0.71
CA ASN A 157 2.93 -16.15 0.10
C ASN A 157 3.23 -15.93 1.58
N LEU A 158 2.19 -15.65 2.37
CA LEU A 158 2.28 -15.41 3.81
C LEU A 158 2.79 -16.63 4.60
N LYS A 159 2.66 -17.85 4.07
CA LYS A 159 3.28 -19.06 4.68
C LYS A 159 4.79 -18.96 4.88
N ASN A 160 5.45 -18.09 4.12
CA ASN A 160 6.90 -17.90 4.17
C ASN A 160 7.28 -16.56 4.84
N SER A 161 6.36 -15.95 5.59
CA SER A 161 6.58 -14.68 6.29
C SER A 161 6.69 -14.92 7.79
N LYS A 162 7.91 -14.77 8.34
CA LYS A 162 8.12 -14.88 9.78
C LYS A 162 7.38 -13.78 10.54
N LEU A 163 7.32 -12.57 9.97
CA LEU A 163 6.51 -11.48 10.51
C LEU A 163 5.03 -11.86 10.61
N PHE A 164 4.46 -12.50 9.58
CA PHE A 164 3.07 -12.99 9.64
C PHE A 164 2.88 -13.99 10.76
N ASP A 165 3.76 -14.98 10.86
CA ASP A 165 3.67 -16.03 11.88
C ASP A 165 3.68 -15.44 13.29
N LEU A 166 4.58 -14.50 13.57
CA LEU A 166 4.68 -13.86 14.89
C LEU A 166 3.48 -12.97 15.21
N ILE A 167 2.94 -12.24 14.23
CA ILE A 167 1.70 -11.48 14.43
C ILE A 167 0.55 -12.44 14.71
N ALA A 168 0.41 -13.50 13.91
CA ALA A 168 -0.66 -14.48 14.08
C ALA A 168 -0.59 -15.18 15.44
N GLU A 169 0.61 -15.57 15.89
CA GLU A 169 0.84 -16.17 17.20
C GLU A 169 0.51 -15.20 18.34
N LYS A 170 1.07 -13.98 18.30
CA LYS A 170 0.90 -12.97 19.36
C LYS A 170 -0.57 -12.58 19.56
N PHE A 171 -1.31 -12.44 18.46
CA PHE A 171 -2.71 -12.00 18.48
C PHE A 171 -3.72 -13.16 18.33
N LYS A 172 -3.25 -14.41 18.28
CA LYS A 172 -4.07 -15.63 18.10
C LYS A 172 -5.01 -15.53 16.89
N ILE A 173 -4.49 -15.02 15.78
CA ILE A 173 -5.25 -14.83 14.54
C ILE A 173 -5.32 -16.16 13.80
N ALA A 174 -6.52 -16.53 13.34
CA ALA A 174 -6.70 -17.68 12.44
C ALA A 174 -5.93 -17.41 11.14
N THR A 175 -4.99 -18.30 10.79
CA THR A 175 -4.10 -18.08 9.64
C THR A 175 -4.72 -18.60 8.34
N GLU A 176 -5.59 -19.60 8.43
CA GLU A 176 -6.23 -20.28 7.31
C GLU A 176 -6.85 -19.31 6.30
N PRO A 177 -7.61 -18.26 6.70
CA PRO A 177 -8.22 -17.32 5.76
C PRO A 177 -7.21 -16.47 4.97
N TYR A 178 -5.97 -16.34 5.47
CA TYR A 178 -4.88 -15.62 4.80
C TYR A 178 -4.07 -16.52 3.86
N LEU A 179 -4.12 -17.83 4.08
CA LEU A 179 -3.28 -18.81 3.39
C LEU A 179 -4.00 -19.55 2.26
N GLU A 180 -5.32 -19.37 2.12
CA GLU A 180 -6.12 -19.95 1.04
C GLU A 180 -5.73 -19.37 -0.34
N PRO A 181 -5.49 -20.23 -1.35
CA PRO A 181 -5.07 -19.78 -2.68
C PRO A 181 -6.19 -19.08 -3.47
N LYS A 182 -7.45 -19.30 -3.08
CA LYS A 182 -8.63 -18.59 -3.62
C LYS A 182 -9.50 -18.15 -2.45
N LYS A 183 -9.32 -16.89 -2.04
CA LYS A 183 -10.26 -16.24 -1.13
C LYS A 183 -11.63 -16.20 -1.82
N ASN A 184 -12.69 -16.57 -1.10
CA ASN A 184 -14.04 -16.36 -1.63
C ASN A 184 -14.30 -14.84 -1.74
N LYS A 185 -15.27 -14.46 -2.59
CA LYS A 185 -15.60 -13.03 -2.81
C LYS A 185 -15.99 -12.30 -1.52
N GLU A 186 -16.51 -13.03 -0.52
CA GLU A 186 -16.91 -12.49 0.77
C GLU A 186 -15.71 -12.08 1.63
N MET A 187 -14.64 -12.88 1.63
CA MET A 187 -13.40 -12.57 2.32
C MET A 187 -12.67 -11.41 1.65
N ASP A 188 -12.64 -11.36 0.32
CA ASP A 188 -12.09 -10.21 -0.41
C ASP A 188 -12.86 -8.92 -0.08
N TRP A 189 -14.18 -9.01 0.00
CA TRP A 189 -15.01 -7.89 0.43
C TRP A 189 -14.73 -7.48 1.88
N LEU A 190 -14.59 -8.44 2.80
CA LEU A 190 -14.26 -8.18 4.21
C LEU A 190 -12.92 -7.44 4.35
N PHE A 191 -11.88 -7.90 3.63
CA PHE A 191 -10.57 -7.26 3.61
C PHE A 191 -10.62 -5.86 2.95
N ALA A 192 -11.42 -5.67 1.90
CA ALA A 192 -11.62 -4.37 1.29
C ALA A 192 -12.31 -3.38 2.25
N VAL A 193 -13.29 -3.85 3.02
CA VAL A 193 -13.99 -3.05 4.03
C VAL A 193 -13.06 -2.67 5.19
N SER A 194 -12.17 -3.56 5.64
CA SER A 194 -11.18 -3.23 6.67
C SER A 194 -10.15 -2.19 6.22
N LYS A 195 -9.94 -2.02 4.90
CA LYS A 195 -9.05 -1.00 4.32
C LYS A 195 -9.68 0.40 4.25
N LEU A 196 -10.95 0.57 4.61
CA LEU A 196 -11.60 1.88 4.61
C LEU A 196 -11.03 2.76 5.75
N PRO A 197 -10.90 4.09 5.56
CA PRO A 197 -10.43 5.00 6.62
C PRO A 197 -11.31 4.97 7.88
N THR A 198 -12.59 4.70 7.68
CA THR A 198 -13.59 4.48 8.74
C THR A 198 -14.33 3.18 8.42
N PRO A 199 -13.80 2.02 8.82
CA PRO A 199 -14.49 0.76 8.61
C PRO A 199 -15.81 0.78 9.41
N PRO A 200 -16.92 0.29 8.85
CA PRO A 200 -18.21 0.28 9.55
C PRO A 200 -18.10 -0.59 10.81
N ALA A 201 -18.28 0.02 11.98
CA ALA A 201 -18.06 -0.60 13.29
C ALA A 201 -18.92 -1.86 13.55
N LYS A 202 -20.07 -1.95 12.88
CA LYS A 202 -20.92 -3.15 12.74
C LYS A 202 -21.63 -3.05 11.38
N GLY A 203 -21.81 -4.19 10.70
CA GLY A 203 -22.82 -4.26 9.65
C GLY A 203 -24.17 -3.91 10.27
N ASN A 204 -24.89 -2.93 9.70
CA ASN A 204 -26.21 -2.61 10.21
C ASN A 204 -27.08 -3.89 10.08
N PRO A 205 -27.62 -4.43 11.19
CA PRO A 205 -28.41 -5.65 11.18
C PRO A 205 -29.59 -5.60 10.21
N ASP A 206 -30.12 -4.39 9.96
CA ASP A 206 -31.24 -4.13 9.06
C ASP A 206 -30.89 -4.36 7.58
N TYR A 207 -29.60 -4.51 7.25
CA TYR A 207 -29.07 -4.67 5.90
C TYR A 207 -28.31 -5.98 5.67
N LEU A 208 -28.27 -6.87 6.66
CA LEU A 208 -27.65 -8.19 6.51
C LEU A 208 -28.64 -9.17 5.86
N PHE A 209 -28.20 -10.21 5.17
CA PHE A 209 -29.11 -11.28 4.73
C PHE A 209 -29.18 -12.37 5.80
N THR A 210 -30.38 -12.87 6.07
CA THR A 210 -30.67 -13.91 7.08
C THR A 210 -30.93 -15.29 6.49
N GLY A 211 -31.18 -15.38 5.19
CA GLY A 211 -31.57 -16.63 4.53
C GLY A 211 -33.07 -16.94 4.61
N SER A 212 -33.85 -16.12 5.31
CA SER A 212 -35.32 -16.17 5.30
C SER A 212 -35.85 -15.30 4.18
N SER A 213 -36.63 -15.88 3.25
CA SER A 213 -37.15 -15.16 2.08
C SER A 213 -37.98 -13.93 2.45
N GLU A 214 -38.80 -14.03 3.50
CA GLU A 214 -39.65 -12.93 3.96
C GLU A 214 -38.83 -11.79 4.57
N THR A 215 -37.92 -12.14 5.49
CA THR A 215 -37.03 -11.18 6.15
C THR A 215 -36.08 -10.51 5.14
N ASP A 216 -35.54 -11.27 4.20
CA ASP A 216 -34.56 -10.78 3.22
C ASP A 216 -35.22 -9.87 2.17
N LYS A 217 -36.49 -10.13 1.81
CA LYS A 217 -37.28 -9.24 0.95
C LYS A 217 -37.53 -7.89 1.61
N GLU A 218 -37.78 -7.88 2.91
CA GLU A 218 -37.96 -6.64 3.68
C GLU A 218 -36.65 -5.86 3.80
N ARG A 219 -35.54 -6.55 4.08
CA ARG A 219 -34.20 -5.93 4.12
C ARG A 219 -33.77 -5.35 2.78
N LEU A 220 -34.08 -6.02 1.66
CA LEU A 220 -33.87 -5.46 0.31
C LEU A 220 -34.61 -4.14 0.08
N LYS A 221 -35.85 -4.01 0.57
CA LYS A 221 -36.60 -2.74 0.50
C LYS A 221 -35.94 -1.65 1.35
N ASN A 222 -35.42 -2.00 2.52
CA ASN A 222 -34.71 -1.07 3.39
C ASN A 222 -33.41 -0.57 2.75
N ILE A 223 -32.61 -1.48 2.18
CA ILE A 223 -31.40 -1.15 1.43
C ILE A 223 -31.74 -0.24 0.24
N LYS A 224 -32.76 -0.58 -0.55
CA LYS A 224 -33.22 0.25 -1.69
C LYS A 224 -33.60 1.66 -1.24
N THR A 225 -34.35 1.78 -0.16
CA THR A 225 -34.81 3.07 0.38
C THR A 225 -33.64 3.90 0.90
N TYR A 226 -32.71 3.28 1.62
CA TYR A 226 -31.49 3.93 2.10
C TYR A 226 -30.63 4.45 0.95
N LEU A 227 -30.36 3.62 -0.07
CA LEU A 227 -29.60 4.01 -1.25
C LEU A 227 -30.27 5.15 -2.01
N PHE A 228 -31.58 5.05 -2.22
CA PHE A 228 -32.35 6.10 -2.90
C PHE A 228 -32.27 7.43 -2.17
N ASN A 229 -32.42 7.43 -0.84
CA ASN A 229 -32.30 8.64 -0.03
C ASN A 229 -30.89 9.23 -0.04
N LYS A 230 -29.85 8.39 -0.06
CA LYS A 230 -28.45 8.83 -0.11
C LYS A 230 -28.12 9.46 -1.47
N ILE A 231 -28.52 8.81 -2.57
CA ILE A 231 -28.33 9.32 -3.95
C ILE A 231 -29.08 10.63 -4.12
N ARG A 232 -30.34 10.72 -3.66
CA ARG A 232 -31.16 11.93 -3.76
C ARG A 232 -30.60 13.11 -2.94
N LYS A 233 -29.94 12.85 -1.82
CA LYS A 233 -29.25 13.88 -1.03
C LYS A 233 -27.97 14.36 -1.70
N GLN A 234 -27.26 13.50 -2.42
CA GLN A 234 -26.05 13.87 -3.15
C GLN A 234 -26.33 14.59 -4.48
N TRP A 235 -27.45 14.32 -5.14
CA TRP A 235 -27.88 14.99 -6.37
C TRP A 235 -28.56 16.35 -6.17
N LYS A 236 -28.84 16.75 -4.93
CA LYS A 236 -29.41 18.07 -4.58
C LYS A 236 -28.34 19.12 -4.23
N LYS A 237 -27.07 18.82 -4.45
CA LYS A 237 -25.95 19.77 -4.45
C LYS A 237 -25.40 19.85 -5.86
#